data_AF-A0A2M7QWT1-F1
#
_entry.id   AF-A0A2M7QWT1-F1
#
_cell.length_a   1.000
_cell.length_b   1.000
_cell.length_c   1.000
_cell.angle_alpha   90.00
_cell.angle_beta   90.00
_cell.angle_gamma   90.00
#
_symmetry.space_group_name_H-M   'P 1'
#
loop_
_entity.id
_entity.type
_entity.pdbx_description
1 polymer ?
#
loop_
_entity_poly.entity_id
_entity_poly.type
_entity_poly.pdbx_seq_one_letter_code
_entity_poly.pdbx_strand_id
1 'polypeptide(L)'
;MFRSALDIGCGHGFLTRDLPATKIIGVDISNKAIEQAKKLSSTTKRMVSYQQGDLFSLGTLFKADQFDLAVITGVLYPQYIGQANTLAYYHIDRVLKPGGILVSVHIDDWYTAKFPYLMIKQYFYNYLTYMHRLEIYTK
;
A
#
# COMPACT_ATOMS: atom_id res chain seq x y z
N MET A 1 10.62 14.24 3.34
CA MET A 1 9.19 14.07 3.67
C MET A 1 8.44 13.98 2.36
N PHE A 2 7.57 12.97 2.19
CA PHE A 2 6.83 12.76 0.95
C PHE A 2 5.68 13.76 0.81
N ARG A 3 5.23 14.04 -0.42
CA ARG A 3 4.09 14.93 -0.69
C ARG A 3 2.77 14.17 -0.70
N SER A 4 2.72 12.99 -1.33
CA SER A 4 1.51 12.20 -1.53
C SER A 4 1.75 10.69 -1.35
N ALA A 5 1.18 10.11 -0.28
CA ALA A 5 1.24 8.68 -0.03
C ALA A 5 -0.07 7.95 -0.32
N LEU A 6 0.03 6.71 -0.79
CA LEU A 6 -1.05 5.74 -0.92
C LEU A 6 -0.77 4.55 0.00
N ASP A 7 -1.76 4.16 0.81
CA ASP A 7 -1.74 2.95 1.64
C ASP A 7 -2.75 1.94 1.08
N ILE A 8 -2.27 0.84 0.50
CA ILE A 8 -3.06 -0.16 -0.20
C ILE A 8 -3.36 -1.32 0.77
N GLY A 9 -4.65 -1.59 1.02
CA GLY A 9 -5.10 -2.50 2.06
C GLY A 9 -5.00 -1.86 3.44
N CYS A 10 -5.44 -0.61 3.58
CA CYS A 10 -5.18 0.21 4.77
C CYS A 10 -5.91 -0.26 6.04
N GLY A 11 -6.88 -1.17 5.93
CA GLY A 11 -7.75 -1.58 7.02
C GLY A 11 -8.41 -0.39 7.72
N HIS A 12 -8.35 -0.36 9.04
CA HIS A 12 -8.84 0.74 9.88
C HIS A 12 -7.84 1.91 10.00
N GLY A 13 -6.89 2.01 9.07
CA GLY A 13 -5.98 3.14 8.90
C GLY A 13 -4.85 3.24 9.94
N PHE A 14 -4.50 2.14 10.61
CA PHE A 14 -3.47 2.15 11.67
C PHE A 14 -2.13 2.69 11.16
N LEU A 15 -1.59 2.07 10.11
CA LEU A 15 -0.35 2.52 9.47
C LEU A 15 -0.55 3.85 8.72
N THR A 16 -1.70 4.00 8.05
CA THR A 16 -2.00 5.15 7.18
C THR A 16 -1.78 6.49 7.86
N ARG A 17 -2.18 6.64 9.13
CA ARG A 17 -2.04 7.91 9.87
C ARG A 17 -0.59 8.31 10.15
N ASP A 18 0.31 7.33 10.19
CA ASP A 18 1.70 7.51 10.57
C ASP A 18 2.63 7.65 9.36
N LEU A 19 2.15 7.35 8.14
CA LEU A 19 2.95 7.46 6.91
C LEU A 19 3.59 8.84 6.75
N PRO A 20 4.86 8.97 6.33
CA PRO A 20 5.60 10.24 6.35
C PRO A 20 5.30 11.17 5.14
N ALA A 21 4.02 11.42 4.85
CA ALA A 21 3.57 12.29 3.76
C ALA A 21 2.62 13.42 4.19
N THR A 22 2.58 14.51 3.41
CA THR A 22 1.66 15.64 3.65
C THR A 22 0.21 15.26 3.37
N LYS A 23 -0.06 14.58 2.26
CA LYS A 23 -1.39 14.06 1.87
C LYS A 23 -1.32 12.54 1.81
N ILE A 24 -2.23 11.86 2.50
CA ILE A 24 -2.24 10.41 2.57
C ILE A 24 -3.64 9.91 2.19
N ILE A 25 -3.70 8.90 1.33
CA ILE A 25 -4.94 8.22 0.97
C ILE A 25 -4.81 6.75 1.34
N GLY A 26 -5.74 6.23 2.14
CA GLY A 26 -5.88 4.80 2.41
C GLY A 26 -6.97 4.17 1.55
N VAL A 27 -6.70 2.99 0.99
CA VAL A 27 -7.66 2.18 0.22
C VAL A 27 -7.81 0.81 0.84
N ASP A 28 -9.04 0.37 1.03
CA ASP A 28 -9.37 -0.97 1.52
C ASP A 28 -10.69 -1.46 0.91
N ILE A 29 -10.77 -2.77 0.65
CA ILE A 29 -11.94 -3.40 0.03
C ILE A 29 -13.16 -3.37 0.97
N SER A 30 -12.91 -3.39 2.28
CA SER A 30 -13.92 -3.41 3.32
C SER A 30 -14.46 -2.01 3.61
N ASN A 31 -15.69 -1.72 3.18
CA ASN A 31 -16.36 -0.46 3.54
C ASN A 31 -16.42 -0.25 5.06
N LYS A 32 -16.64 -1.33 5.84
CA LYS A 32 -16.65 -1.29 7.30
C LYS A 32 -15.30 -0.83 7.87
N ALA A 33 -14.19 -1.29 7.30
CA ALA A 33 -12.85 -0.86 7.72
C ALA A 33 -12.62 0.62 7.38
N ILE A 34 -13.06 1.06 6.20
CA ILE A 34 -12.99 2.47 5.77
C ILE A 34 -13.80 3.39 6.69
N GLU A 35 -15.02 3.01 7.08
CA GLU A 35 -15.83 3.78 8.03
C GLU A 35 -15.12 3.93 9.38
N GLN A 36 -14.53 2.83 9.89
CA GLN A 36 -13.73 2.87 11.11
C GLN A 36 -12.48 3.74 10.95
N ALA A 37 -11.77 3.64 9.83
CA ALA A 37 -10.58 4.45 9.55
C ALA A 37 -10.90 5.95 9.56
N LYS A 38 -12.02 6.34 8.93
CA LYS A 38 -12.54 7.72 8.95
C LYS A 38 -12.84 8.18 10.37
N LYS A 39 -13.55 7.36 11.17
CA LYS A 39 -13.87 7.69 12.56
C LYS A 39 -12.60 7.87 13.41
N LEU A 40 -11.65 6.94 13.31
CA LEU A 40 -10.39 6.97 14.07
C LEU A 40 -9.47 8.12 13.66
N SER A 41 -9.63 8.65 12.44
CA SER A 41 -8.83 9.75 11.93
C SER A 41 -9.49 11.11 12.10
N SER A 42 -10.73 11.17 12.61
CA SER A 42 -11.48 12.43 12.75
C SER A 42 -10.77 13.49 13.61
N THR A 43 -9.89 13.07 14.52
CA THR A 43 -9.12 13.95 15.40
C THR A 43 -7.69 14.22 14.90
N THR A 44 -7.28 13.65 13.77
CA THR A 44 -5.93 13.86 13.23
C THR A 44 -5.80 15.22 12.57
N LYS A 45 -4.68 15.93 12.83
CA LYS A 45 -4.37 17.20 12.17
C LYS A 45 -3.79 17.02 10.76
N ARG A 46 -3.53 15.77 10.34
CA ARG A 46 -2.94 15.44 9.04
C ARG A 46 -4.01 15.33 7.95
N MET A 47 -3.64 15.64 6.69
CA MET A 47 -4.54 15.42 5.56
C MET A 47 -4.58 13.93 5.18
N VAL A 48 -5.42 13.17 5.88
CA VAL A 48 -5.65 11.74 5.63
C VAL A 48 -7.08 11.53 5.15
N SER A 49 -7.25 10.86 4.01
CA SER A 49 -8.55 10.43 3.50
C SER A 49 -8.58 8.93 3.23
N TYR A 50 -9.78 8.37 3.14
CA TYR A 50 -9.98 6.93 2.96
C TYR A 50 -11.04 6.67 1.89
N GLN A 51 -10.79 5.70 1.03
CA GLN A 51 -11.66 5.32 -0.08
C GLN A 51 -11.84 3.80 -0.12
N GLN A 52 -13.06 3.35 -0.36
CA GLN A 52 -13.31 1.93 -0.59
C GLN A 52 -12.78 1.55 -1.98
N GLY A 53 -12.03 0.46 -2.05
CA GLY A 53 -11.46 -0.06 -3.29
C GLY A 53 -10.47 -1.19 -3.04
N ASP A 54 -10.07 -1.89 -4.08
CA ASP A 54 -9.04 -2.90 -4.02
C ASP A 54 -7.81 -2.50 -4.86
N LEU A 55 -6.81 -3.37 -4.88
CA LEU A 55 -5.59 -3.18 -5.66
C LEU A 55 -5.86 -3.02 -7.17
N PHE A 56 -6.90 -3.67 -7.70
CA PHE A 56 -7.24 -3.65 -9.12
C PHE A 56 -8.09 -2.44 -9.51
N SER A 57 -8.72 -1.77 -8.54
CA SER A 57 -9.47 -0.54 -8.78
C SER A 57 -8.62 0.73 -8.71
N LEU A 58 -7.34 0.67 -8.32
CA LEU A 58 -6.48 1.86 -8.19
C LEU A 58 -6.45 2.74 -9.45
N GLY A 59 -6.47 2.13 -10.63
CA GLY A 59 -6.48 2.84 -11.90
C GLY A 59 -7.77 3.60 -12.21
N THR A 60 -8.90 3.24 -11.60
CA THR A 60 -10.15 4.00 -11.73
C THR A 60 -10.27 5.06 -10.64
N LEU A 61 -9.70 4.82 -9.46
CA LEU A 61 -9.75 5.73 -8.32
C LEU A 61 -8.76 6.90 -8.44
N PHE A 62 -7.61 6.68 -9.09
CA PHE A 62 -6.50 7.64 -9.10
C PHE A 62 -5.98 7.97 -10.49
N LYS A 63 -5.37 9.14 -10.59
CA LYS A 63 -4.65 9.57 -11.79
C LYS A 63 -3.33 8.81 -11.90
N ALA A 64 -2.80 8.73 -13.13
CA ALA A 64 -1.46 8.23 -13.32
C ALA A 64 -0.44 9.13 -12.59
N ASP A 65 0.66 8.54 -12.11
CA ASP A 65 1.79 9.24 -11.48
C ASP A 65 1.36 10.21 -10.36
N GLN A 66 0.45 9.76 -9.49
CA GLN A 66 -0.14 10.58 -8.44
C GLN A 66 0.65 10.56 -7.12
N PHE A 67 1.28 9.42 -6.80
CA PHE A 67 1.90 9.19 -5.49
C PHE A 67 3.42 9.13 -5.57
N ASP A 68 4.11 9.77 -4.62
CA ASP A 68 5.56 9.63 -4.44
C ASP A 68 5.94 8.55 -3.42
N LEU A 69 4.97 8.06 -2.64
CA LEU A 69 5.07 6.88 -1.79
C LEU A 69 3.84 5.98 -1.98
N ALA A 70 4.04 4.70 -2.24
CA ALA A 70 3.01 3.68 -2.08
C ALA A 70 3.47 2.66 -1.04
N VAL A 71 2.55 2.25 -0.17
CA VAL A 71 2.77 1.22 0.83
C VAL A 71 1.72 0.14 0.63
N ILE A 72 2.15 -1.11 0.62
CA ILE A 72 1.27 -2.28 0.53
C ILE A 72 1.69 -3.30 1.56
N THR A 73 0.79 -3.60 2.51
CA THR A 73 1.07 -4.52 3.62
C THR A 73 0.00 -5.57 3.71
N GLY A 74 0.38 -6.85 3.68
CA GLY A 74 -0.57 -7.96 3.87
C GLY A 74 -1.63 -8.17 2.76
N VAL A 75 -1.48 -7.55 1.58
CA VAL A 75 -2.43 -7.66 0.45
C VAL A 75 -2.02 -8.67 -0.62
N LEU A 76 -0.73 -8.83 -0.92
CA LEU A 76 -0.23 -9.60 -2.07
C LEU A 76 -0.20 -11.12 -1.85
N TYR A 77 -1.18 -11.64 -1.12
CA TYR A 77 -1.30 -13.08 -0.86
C TYR A 77 -2.22 -13.75 -1.89
N PRO A 78 -1.99 -15.05 -2.21
CA PRO A 78 -2.80 -15.78 -3.19
C PRO A 78 -4.31 -15.75 -2.91
N GLN A 79 -4.73 -15.73 -1.63
CA GLN A 79 -6.16 -15.63 -1.27
C GLN A 79 -6.82 -14.30 -1.64
N TYR A 80 -6.04 -13.24 -1.87
CA TYR A 80 -6.56 -11.91 -2.21
C TYR A 80 -6.39 -11.58 -3.70
N ILE A 81 -5.25 -11.97 -4.28
CA ILE A 81 -4.90 -11.61 -5.67
C ILE A 81 -4.82 -12.82 -6.62
N GLY A 82 -5.02 -14.04 -6.13
CA GLY A 82 -4.84 -15.26 -6.93
C GLY A 82 -3.42 -15.34 -7.50
N GLN A 83 -3.31 -15.46 -8.82
CA GLN A 83 -2.04 -15.41 -9.57
C GLN A 83 -1.85 -14.09 -10.33
N ALA A 84 -2.61 -13.05 -9.99
CA ALA A 84 -2.66 -11.79 -10.73
C ALA A 84 -1.50 -10.82 -10.42
N ASN A 85 -0.29 -11.35 -10.20
CA ASN A 85 0.90 -10.57 -9.86
C ASN A 85 1.19 -9.48 -10.92
N THR A 86 1.09 -9.81 -12.20
CA THR A 86 1.31 -8.84 -13.29
C THR A 86 0.29 -7.71 -13.28
N LEU A 87 -0.97 -7.99 -12.96
CA LEU A 87 -2.01 -6.96 -12.84
C LEU A 87 -1.79 -6.09 -11.60
N ALA A 88 -1.42 -6.69 -10.47
CA ALA A 88 -1.02 -5.95 -9.28
C ALA A 88 0.08 -4.93 -9.61
N TYR A 89 1.10 -5.33 -10.38
CA TYR A 89 2.17 -4.45 -10.82
C TYR A 89 1.63 -3.34 -11.71
N TYR A 90 0.82 -3.67 -12.71
CA TYR A 90 0.25 -2.68 -13.62
C TYR A 90 -0.51 -1.57 -12.87
N HIS A 91 -1.33 -1.94 -11.88
CA HIS A 91 -2.11 -0.96 -11.12
C HIS A 91 -1.26 -0.11 -10.19
N ILE A 92 -0.24 -0.69 -9.54
CA ILE A 92 0.71 0.05 -8.69
C ILE A 92 1.59 0.96 -9.53
N ASP A 93 2.13 0.45 -10.65
CA ASP A 93 2.95 1.21 -11.59
C ASP A 93 2.22 2.44 -12.09
N ARG A 94 0.98 2.27 -12.55
CA ARG A 94 0.20 3.37 -13.08
C ARG A 94 0.08 4.55 -12.12
N VAL A 95 -0.14 4.29 -10.83
CA VAL A 95 -0.43 5.37 -9.85
C VAL A 95 0.83 5.92 -9.18
N LEU A 96 1.95 5.18 -9.21
CA LEU A 96 3.23 5.59 -8.63
C LEU A 96 4.01 6.44 -9.63
N LYS A 97 4.51 7.60 -9.16
CA LYS A 97 5.34 8.50 -9.98
C LYS A 97 6.65 7.83 -10.41
N PRO A 98 7.25 8.23 -11.55
CA PRO A 98 8.66 7.97 -11.81
C PRO A 98 9.53 8.49 -10.65
N GLY A 99 10.45 7.67 -10.14
CA GLY A 99 11.22 7.97 -8.92
C GLY A 99 10.44 7.81 -7.61
N GLY A 100 9.20 7.34 -7.66
CA GLY A 100 8.37 7.08 -6.49
C GLY A 100 8.82 5.83 -5.74
N ILE A 101 8.59 5.81 -4.42
CA ILE A 101 8.98 4.71 -3.55
C ILE A 101 7.81 3.77 -3.33
N LEU A 102 8.05 2.47 -3.49
CA LEU A 102 7.12 1.42 -3.09
C LEU A 102 7.71 0.68 -1.87
N VAL A 103 6.94 0.60 -0.80
CA VAL A 103 7.25 -0.26 0.36
C VAL A 103 6.26 -1.42 0.37
N SER A 104 6.78 -2.64 0.29
CA SER A 104 5.99 -3.88 0.29
C SER A 104 6.35 -4.70 1.52
N VAL A 105 5.35 -5.14 2.29
CA VAL A 105 5.54 -5.93 3.52
C VAL A 105 4.58 -7.12 3.53
N HIS A 106 5.14 -8.33 3.49
CA HIS A 106 4.35 -9.56 3.43
C HIS A 106 5.02 -10.69 4.21
N ILE A 107 4.22 -11.68 4.60
CA ILE A 107 4.73 -12.97 5.08
C ILE A 107 5.54 -13.61 3.94
N ASP A 108 6.80 -13.91 4.22
CA ASP A 108 7.80 -14.35 3.25
C ASP A 108 7.33 -15.61 2.50
N ASP A 109 6.84 -16.60 3.25
CA ASP A 109 6.37 -17.89 2.73
C ASP A 109 5.15 -17.76 1.79
N TRP A 110 4.39 -16.68 1.88
CA TRP A 110 3.17 -16.46 1.10
C TRP A 110 3.37 -15.48 -0.05
N TYR A 111 4.52 -14.80 -0.10
CA TYR A 111 4.78 -13.70 -1.00
C TYR A 111 5.58 -14.15 -2.22
N THR A 112 4.89 -14.27 -3.35
CA THR A 112 5.45 -14.71 -4.63
C THR A 112 5.69 -13.58 -5.62
N ALA A 113 5.28 -12.36 -5.28
CA ALA A 113 5.44 -11.21 -6.16
C ALA A 113 6.87 -10.64 -6.07
N LYS A 114 7.39 -10.13 -7.19
CA LYS A 114 8.59 -9.31 -7.28
C LYS A 114 8.33 -8.16 -8.25
N PHE A 115 8.45 -6.94 -7.76
CA PHE A 115 8.18 -5.76 -8.58
C PHE A 115 9.33 -5.51 -9.58
N PRO A 116 9.03 -5.10 -10.82
CA PRO A 116 10.04 -4.81 -11.85
C PRO A 116 10.71 -3.44 -11.63
N TYR A 117 11.04 -3.12 -10.39
CA TYR A 117 11.64 -1.87 -9.94
C TYR A 117 13.03 -2.14 -9.34
N LEU A 118 13.82 -1.09 -9.15
CA LEU A 118 15.08 -1.20 -8.44
C LEU A 118 14.79 -1.38 -6.95
N MET A 119 15.13 -2.56 -6.40
CA MET A 119 15.08 -2.81 -4.95
C MET A 119 16.26 -2.10 -4.26
N ILE A 120 15.96 -1.14 -3.40
CA ILE A 120 16.94 -0.34 -2.67
C ILE A 120 17.35 -1.02 -1.37
N LYS A 121 16.39 -1.64 -0.66
CA LYS A 121 16.63 -2.37 0.60
C LYS A 121 15.64 -3.51 0.79
N GLN A 122 16.08 -4.52 1.54
CA GLN A 122 15.25 -5.63 2.00
C GLN A 122 15.58 -5.93 3.46
N TYR A 123 14.55 -6.27 4.23
CA TYR A 123 14.66 -6.66 5.63
C TYR A 123 13.79 -7.87 5.91
N PHE A 124 14.27 -8.73 6.79
CA PHE A 124 13.51 -9.85 7.34
C PHE A 124 13.35 -9.66 8.85
N TYR A 125 12.14 -9.86 9.36
CA TYR A 125 11.89 -9.78 10.80
C TYR A 125 10.74 -10.70 11.22
N ASN A 126 10.78 -11.15 12.47
CA ASN A 126 9.74 -12.02 13.02
C ASN A 126 8.43 -11.25 13.24
N TYR A 127 7.32 -11.85 12.84
CA TYR A 127 5.97 -11.37 13.09
C TYR A 127 5.08 -12.53 13.51
N LEU A 128 4.72 -12.57 14.80
CA LEU A 128 4.04 -13.71 15.42
C LEU A 128 4.83 -15.01 15.17
N THR A 129 4.22 -15.98 14.50
CA THR A 129 4.84 -17.26 14.12
C THR A 129 5.40 -17.26 12.69
N TYR A 130 5.41 -16.10 12.01
CA TYR A 130 5.83 -15.95 10.62
C TYR A 130 7.05 -15.05 10.50
N MET A 131 7.72 -15.11 9.34
CA MET A 131 8.73 -14.15 8.95
C MET A 131 8.12 -13.15 7.97
N HIS A 132 8.26 -11.85 8.26
CA HIS A 132 7.93 -10.80 7.31
C HIS A 132 9.15 -10.45 6.46
N ARG A 133 8.92 -10.33 5.15
CA ARG A 133 9.81 -9.73 4.18
C ARG A 133 9.32 -8.30 3.89
N LEU A 134 10.13 -7.31 4.24
CA LEU A 134 9.93 -5.91 3.87
C LEU A 134 10.90 -5.54 2.75
N GLU A 135 10.36 -4.99 1.68
CA GLU A 135 11.13 -4.56 0.52
C GLU A 135 10.83 -3.10 0.20
N ILE A 136 11.87 -2.36 -0.13
CA ILE A 136 11.80 -0.96 -0.55
C ILE A 136 12.29 -0.90 -1.99
N TYR A 137 11.43 -0.41 -2.87
CA TYR A 137 11.71 -0.24 -4.29
C TYR A 137 11.65 1.24 -4.68
N THR A 138 12.41 1.62 -5.72
CA THR A 138 12.20 2.87 -6.45
C THR A 138 11.78 2.55 -7.89
N LYS A 139 10.68 3.14 -8.33
CA LYS A 139 10.24 3.11 -9.73
C LYS A 139 11.16 3.97 -10.59
#